data_AF-I0EQ02-F1
#
_entry.id   AF-I0EQ02-F1
#
_cell.length_a   1.000
_cell.length_b   1.000
_cell.length_c   1.000
_cell.angle_alpha   90.00
_cell.angle_beta   90.00
_cell.angle_gamma   90.00
#
_symmetry.space_group_name_H-M   'P 1'
#
loop_
_entity.id
_entity.type
_entity.pdbx_description
1 polymer ?
#
loop_
_entity_poly.entity_id
_entity_poly.type
_entity_poly.pdbx_seq_one_letter_code
_entity_poly.pdbx_strand_id
1 'polypeptide(L)'
;MPMNTNFEQLRKQELELRKLLEELDTLPQTPQIELQKQEIQAYIDYITPSILKGFSQKFKSITENFLNELEKEKNPNKNKNPYQPKDHKNNQPYKSQSHPKKSHTR
;
A
#
# COMPACT_ATOMS: atom_id res chain seq x y z
N MET A 1 4.00 26.04 -11.20
CA MET A 1 4.58 25.06 -10.27
C MET A 1 3.43 24.30 -9.63
N PRO A 2 3.39 22.97 -9.67
CA PRO A 2 2.34 22.25 -8.98
C PRO A 2 2.60 22.41 -7.48
N MET A 3 1.74 23.12 -6.76
CA MET A 3 1.65 22.97 -5.31
C MET A 3 1.19 21.53 -5.06
N ASN A 4 2.13 20.59 -5.05
CA ASN A 4 1.98 19.36 -4.29
C ASN A 4 2.10 19.78 -2.82
N THR A 5 1.03 20.37 -2.29
CA THR A 5 0.89 20.54 -0.86
C THR A 5 0.64 19.14 -0.32
N ASN A 6 1.73 18.57 0.19
CA ASN A 6 1.76 17.25 0.82
C ASN A 6 0.61 17.20 1.84
N PHE A 7 -0.26 16.20 1.78
CA PHE A 7 -1.45 16.09 2.65
C PHE A 7 -1.17 16.45 4.12
N GLU A 8 0.01 16.06 4.64
CA GLU A 8 0.44 16.39 6.01
C GLU A 8 0.63 17.90 6.24
N GLN A 9 1.10 18.65 5.24
CA GLN A 9 1.22 20.11 5.29
C GLN A 9 -0.15 20.76 5.35
N LEU A 10 -1.08 20.37 4.47
CA LEU A 10 -2.46 20.92 4.50
C LEU A 10 -3.15 20.60 5.82
N ARG A 11 -2.97 19.38 6.34
CA ARG A 11 -3.52 18.98 7.64
C ARG A 11 -2.95 19.80 8.79
N LYS A 12 -1.64 20.04 8.79
CA LYS A 12 -0.99 20.89 9.81
C LYS A 12 -1.52 22.33 9.72
N GLN A 13 -1.64 22.86 8.51
CA GLN A 13 -2.15 24.20 8.28
C GLN A 13 -3.62 24.35 8.71
N GLU A 14 -4.49 23.37 8.40
CA GLU A 14 -5.88 23.36 8.88
C GLU A 14 -5.96 23.40 10.41
N LEU A 15 -5.09 22.64 11.09
CA LEU A 15 -5.07 22.60 12.54
C LEU A 15 -4.63 23.93 13.16
N GLU A 16 -3.60 24.57 12.60
CA GLU A 16 -3.14 25.89 13.05
C GLU A 16 -4.22 26.96 12.86
N LEU A 17 -4.94 26.93 11.74
CA LEU A 17 -6.04 27.86 11.46
C LEU A 17 -7.25 27.65 12.37
N ARG A 18 -7.59 26.40 12.71
CA ARG A 18 -8.66 26.12 13.70
C ARG A 18 -8.30 26.66 15.08
N LYS A 19 -7.05 26.52 15.52
CA LYS A 19 -6.58 27.14 16.78
C LYS A 19 -6.65 28.65 16.73
N LEU A 20 -6.28 29.27 15.61
CA LEU A 20 -6.40 30.71 15.43
C LEU A 20 -7.86 31.18 15.50
N LEU A 21 -8.81 30.42 14.92
CA LEU A 21 -10.24 30.72 15.09
C LEU A 21 -10.68 30.64 16.55
N GLU A 22 -10.25 29.62 17.29
CA GLU A 22 -10.54 29.49 18.72
C GLU A 22 -9.95 30.67 19.52
N GLU A 23 -8.73 31.12 19.21
CA GLU A 23 -8.13 32.29 19.83
C GLU A 23 -8.94 33.57 19.53
N LEU A 24 -9.35 33.78 18.28
CA LEU A 24 -10.18 34.92 17.88
C LEU A 24 -11.56 34.90 18.54
N ASP A 25 -12.12 33.73 18.85
CA ASP A 25 -13.39 33.60 19.59
C ASP A 25 -13.31 34.12 21.03
N THR A 26 -12.10 34.14 21.62
CA THR A 26 -11.88 34.66 22.98
C THR A 26 -11.67 36.16 23.05
N LEU A 27 -11.45 36.83 21.91
CA LEU A 27 -11.23 38.27 21.84
C LEU A 27 -12.55 39.05 21.84
N PRO A 28 -12.54 40.34 22.26
CA PRO A 28 -13.70 41.21 22.11
C PRO A 28 -14.18 41.25 20.65
N GLN A 29 -15.46 40.97 20.45
CA GLN A 29 -16.02 40.93 19.10
C GLN A 29 -16.11 42.35 18.54
N THR A 30 -15.40 42.54 17.42
CA THR A 30 -15.40 43.76 16.62
C THR A 30 -15.60 43.38 15.15
N PRO A 31 -16.10 44.29 14.30
CA PRO A 31 -16.27 44.00 12.87
C PRO A 31 -14.99 43.50 12.18
N GLN A 32 -13.81 43.93 12.65
CA GLN A 32 -12.52 43.48 12.12
C GLN A 32 -12.23 42.02 12.50
N ILE A 33 -12.50 41.63 13.74
CA ILE A 33 -12.34 40.25 14.22
C ILE A 33 -13.33 39.32 13.51
N GLU A 34 -14.58 39.76 13.32
CA GLU A 34 -15.58 39.00 12.56
C GLU A 34 -15.12 38.75 11.12
N LEU A 35 -14.56 39.77 10.46
CA LEU A 35 -14.03 39.63 9.10
C LEU A 35 -12.85 38.64 9.05
N GLN A 36 -11.90 38.74 9.99
CA GLN A 36 -10.77 37.82 10.07
C GLN A 36 -11.22 36.36 10.28
N LYS A 37 -12.22 36.14 11.14
CA LYS A 37 -12.80 34.81 11.33
C LYS A 37 -13.43 34.26 10.05
N GLN A 38 -14.14 35.10 9.29
CA GLN A 38 -14.72 34.69 8.00
C GLN A 38 -13.64 34.32 6.98
N GLU A 39 -12.55 35.08 6.89
CA GLU A 39 -11.43 34.79 5.99
C GLU A 39 -10.74 33.47 6.35
N ILE A 40 -10.48 33.24 7.64
CA ILE A 40 -9.87 31.99 8.11
C ILE A 40 -10.81 30.80 7.84
N GLN A 41 -12.10 30.94 8.14
CA GLN A 41 -13.08 29.89 7.89
C GLN A 41 -13.19 29.57 6.40
N ALA A 42 -13.24 30.58 5.53
CA ALA A 42 -13.28 30.39 4.08
C ALA A 42 -12.04 29.63 3.57
N TYR A 43 -10.87 29.90 4.14
CA TYR A 43 -9.66 29.16 3.78
C TYR A 43 -9.66 27.72 4.30
N ILE A 44 -10.15 27.48 5.52
CA ILE A 44 -10.36 26.11 6.04
C ILE A 44 -11.30 25.34 5.11
N ASP A 45 -12.43 25.94 4.72
CA ASP A 45 -13.41 25.34 3.82
C ASP A 45 -12.80 25.03 2.45
N TYR A 46 -11.87 25.87 1.98
CA TYR A 46 -11.13 25.65 0.74
C TYR A 46 -10.18 24.44 0.80
N ILE A 47 -9.43 24.25 1.91
CA ILE A 47 -8.44 23.17 2.02
C ILE A 47 -9.04 21.84 2.49
N THR A 48 -10.16 21.86 3.21
CA THR A 48 -10.81 20.68 3.80
C THR A 48 -11.12 19.58 2.77
N PRO A 49 -11.68 19.88 1.57
CA PRO A 49 -11.92 18.86 0.55
C PRO A 49 -10.65 18.12 0.10
N SER A 50 -9.53 18.85 0.00
CA SER A 50 -8.24 18.28 -0.39
C SER A 50 -7.69 17.35 0.69
N ILE A 51 -7.86 17.72 1.96
CA ILE A 51 -7.49 16.90 3.11
C ILE A 51 -8.36 15.64 3.16
N LEU A 52 -9.68 15.75 3.01
CA LEU A 52 -10.60 14.60 2.97
C LEU A 52 -10.26 13.62 1.83
N LYS A 53 -9.93 14.15 0.65
CA LYS A 53 -9.49 13.35 -0.48
C LYS A 53 -8.17 12.62 -0.19
N GLY A 54 -7.19 13.32 0.36
CA GLY A 54 -5.90 12.74 0.75
C GLY A 54 -6.05 11.66 1.83
N PHE A 55 -6.91 11.88 2.82
CA PHE A 55 -7.24 10.90 3.86
C PHE A 55 -7.88 9.65 3.27
N SER A 56 -8.88 9.81 2.38
CA SER A 56 -9.56 8.69 1.71
C SER A 56 -8.60 7.84 0.89
N GLN A 57 -7.62 8.46 0.20
CA GLN A 57 -6.58 7.75 -0.55
C GLN A 57 -5.63 6.97 0.37
N LYS A 58 -5.16 7.58 1.46
CA LYS A 58 -4.31 6.89 2.45
C LYS A 58 -5.05 5.71 3.09
N PHE A 59 -6.32 5.89 3.45
CA PHE A 59 -7.14 4.83 4.05
C PHE A 59 -7.30 3.61 3.12
N LYS A 60 -7.60 3.85 1.83
CA LYS A 60 -7.69 2.77 0.83
C LYS A 60 -6.37 2.01 0.72
N SER A 61 -5.26 2.72 0.59
CA SER A 61 -3.92 2.10 0.47
C SER A 61 -3.54 1.27 1.70
N ILE A 62 -3.82 1.77 2.92
CA ILE A 62 -3.58 1.03 4.16
C ILE A 62 -4.45 -0.24 4.20
N THR A 63 -5.73 -0.11 3.85
CA THR A 63 -6.68 -1.23 3.86
C THR A 63 -6.29 -2.32 2.86
N GLU A 64 -5.93 -1.94 1.63
CA GLU A 64 -5.47 -2.88 0.60
C GLU A 64 -4.17 -3.58 1.01
N ASN A 65 -3.19 -2.84 1.54
CA ASN A 65 -1.94 -3.42 2.03
C ASN A 65 -2.18 -4.38 3.21
N PHE A 66 -3.04 -4.00 4.15
CA PHE A 66 -3.38 -4.85 5.29
C PHE A 66 -4.09 -6.14 4.86
N LEU A 67 -5.05 -6.06 3.92
CA LEU A 67 -5.71 -7.24 3.37
C LEU A 67 -4.72 -8.17 2.64
N ASN A 68 -3.79 -7.60 1.87
CA ASN A 68 -2.74 -8.37 1.21
C ASN A 68 -1.82 -9.10 2.20
N GLU A 69 -1.39 -8.42 3.28
CA GLU A 69 -0.57 -9.04 4.33
C GLU A 69 -1.35 -10.16 5.06
N LEU A 70 -2.63 -9.93 5.36
CA LEU A 70 -3.50 -10.91 6.01
C LEU A 70 -3.78 -12.13 5.12
N GLU A 71 -3.91 -11.95 3.81
CA GLU A 71 -4.02 -13.06 2.85
C GLU A 71 -2.72 -13.88 2.75
N LYS A 72 -1.55 -13.23 2.78
CA LYS A 72 -0.24 -13.91 2.79
C LYS A 72 -0.04 -14.71 4.09
N GLU A 73 -0.44 -14.15 5.24
CA GLU A 73 -0.36 -14.82 6.53
C GLU A 73 -1.29 -16.04 6.60
N LYS A 74 -2.51 -15.94 6.04
CA LYS A 74 -3.45 -17.07 5.95
C LYS A 74 -3.01 -18.14 4.95
N ASN A 75 -2.24 -17.78 3.92
CA ASN A 75 -1.78 -18.70 2.89
C ASN A 75 -0.25 -18.62 2.68
N PRO A 76 0.57 -19.00 3.68
CA PRO A 76 2.03 -18.88 3.58
C PRO A 76 2.63 -19.80 2.49
N ASN A 77 1.84 -20.74 1.97
CA ASN A 77 2.27 -21.77 1.03
C ASN A 77 1.91 -21.50 -0.44
N LYS A 78 1.25 -20.37 -0.78
CA LYS A 78 0.89 -20.05 -2.18
C LYS A 78 2.07 -19.58 -3.04
N ASN A 79 3.25 -19.35 -2.44
CA ASN A 79 4.50 -19.02 -3.14
C ASN A 79 5.46 -20.21 -3.31
N LYS A 80 4.98 -21.46 -3.22
CA LYS A 80 5.71 -22.62 -3.74
C LYS A 80 5.16 -22.96 -5.12
N ASN A 81 5.89 -22.55 -6.16
CA ASN A 81 5.74 -23.14 -7.50
C ASN A 81 5.71 -24.67 -7.35
N PRO A 82 4.65 -25.39 -7.75
CA PRO A 82 4.60 -26.85 -7.62
C PRO A 82 5.55 -27.58 -8.58
N TYR A 83 6.25 -26.86 -9.45
CA TYR A 83 7.07 -27.44 -10.51
C TYR A 83 8.54 -27.05 -10.33
N GLN A 84 9.23 -27.74 -9.43
CA GLN A 84 10.61 -28.12 -9.69
C GLN A 84 10.63 -29.65 -9.77
N PRO A 85 10.80 -30.23 -10.98
CA PRO A 85 11.11 -31.64 -11.09
C PRO A 85 12.41 -31.87 -10.32
N LYS A 86 12.38 -32.74 -9.31
CA LYS A 86 13.58 -33.26 -8.69
C LYS A 86 14.26 -34.20 -9.69
N ASP A 87 15.02 -33.62 -10.61
CA ASP A 87 16.11 -34.36 -11.23
C ASP A 87 17.10 -34.66 -10.12
N HIS A 88 17.27 -35.95 -9.80
CA HIS A 88 18.58 -36.60 -9.68
C HIS A 88 18.43 -38.04 -9.18
N LYS A 89 18.66 -38.95 -10.14
CA LYS A 89 19.45 -40.19 -10.03
C LYS A 89 18.88 -41.33 -9.17
N ASN A 90 18.41 -42.38 -9.85
CA ASN A 90 19.02 -43.68 -9.64
C ASN A 90 18.94 -44.56 -10.90
N ASN A 91 20.02 -44.55 -11.67
CA ASN A 91 20.27 -45.52 -12.73
C ASN A 91 20.65 -46.86 -12.07
N GLN A 92 19.74 -47.83 -12.10
CA GLN A 92 20.08 -49.24 -11.91
C GLN A 92 20.32 -49.85 -13.30
N PRO A 93 21.53 -50.33 -13.64
CA PRO A 93 21.71 -51.12 -14.84
C PRO A 93 21.26 -52.55 -14.53
N TYR A 94 20.15 -52.99 -15.12
CA TYR A 94 19.82 -54.41 -15.14
C TYR A 94 20.93 -55.16 -15.90
N LYS A 95 21.74 -55.91 -15.15
CA LYS A 95 22.63 -56.94 -15.68
C LYS A 95 21.75 -58.12 -16.11
N SER A 96 21.58 -58.30 -17.41
CA SER A 96 21.16 -59.59 -17.98
C SER A 96 22.36 -60.25 -18.63
N GLN A 97 22.83 -61.33 -18.00
CA GLN A 97 23.97 -62.13 -18.42
C GLN A 97 23.47 -63.55 -18.69
N SER A 98 23.49 -63.98 -19.96
CA SER A 98 23.59 -65.38 -20.46
C SER A 98 23.06 -65.45 -21.89
N HIS A 99 23.63 -66.08 -22.92
CA HIS A 99 24.95 -66.61 -23.28
C HIS A 99 24.89 -66.81 -24.82
N PRO A 100 26.03 -66.96 -25.52
CA PRO A 100 26.09 -66.88 -26.98
C PRO A 100 26.01 -68.25 -27.69
N LYS A 101 25.65 -68.24 -28.98
CA LYS A 101 26.09 -69.14 -30.08
C LYS A 101 25.51 -68.60 -31.40
N LYS A 102 26.32 -68.00 -32.29
CA LYS A 102 26.93 -68.62 -33.50
C LYS A 102 25.86 -69.34 -34.36
N SER A 103 25.67 -69.12 -35.66
CA SER A 103 26.63 -68.77 -36.72
C SER A 103 25.89 -68.71 -38.10
N HIS A 104 26.47 -67.93 -39.03
CA HIS A 104 26.58 -68.17 -40.48
C HIS A 104 25.43 -67.79 -41.44
N THR A 105 25.64 -66.65 -42.11
CA THR A 105 25.82 -66.48 -43.57
C THR A 105 25.27 -67.58 -44.48
N ARG A 106 24.32 -67.24 -45.37
CA ARG A 106 24.60 -66.93 -46.79
C ARG A 106 23.39 -66.26 -47.44
#